data_AF-A0A972Q4H6-F1
#
_entry.id   AF-A0A972Q4H6-F1
#
_cell.length_a   1.000
_cell.length_b   1.000
_cell.length_c   1.000
_cell.angle_alpha   90.00
_cell.angle_beta   90.00
_cell.angle_gamma   90.00
#
_symmetry.space_group_name_H-M   'P 1'
#
loop_
_entity.id
_entity.type
_entity.pdbx_description
1 polymer ?
#
loop_
_entity_poly.entity_id
_entity_poly.type
_entity_poly.pdbx_seq_one_letter_code
_entity_poly.pdbx_strand_id
1 'polypeptide(L)'
;MKLSIFNRSILVLAIFITILGCNLPFQVIEEHPTEVSQNVILTFSALVTETAEKITSTHTPTITPIPPTATTTATATQTATARPTLTPLPPKTGCQLISQTPRGKTRMGPREDFDAIWRIQNSGFAEWDKDEIDFRYLRGAELQKRIDVYILPNNVKPQDTLDIRVDMVAPAEPGEYTSVWGLMEGNKLLCSVMIDIIVGE
;
A
#
# COMPACT_ATOMS: atom_id res chain seq x y z
N MET A 1 -9.12 64.56 -38.05
CA MET A 1 -8.40 64.28 -39.30
C MET A 1 -7.01 63.81 -38.89
N LYS A 2 -6.54 62.57 -39.01
CA LYS A 2 -6.95 61.33 -39.71
C LYS A 2 -6.69 60.14 -38.77
N LEU A 3 -7.56 59.14 -38.86
CA LEU A 3 -7.51 57.83 -38.22
C LEU A 3 -6.63 56.91 -39.08
N SER A 4 -5.76 56.09 -38.48
CA SER A 4 -4.94 55.09 -39.19
C SER A 4 -5.27 53.70 -38.67
N ILE A 5 -6.27 53.09 -39.30
CA ILE A 5 -6.61 51.67 -39.29
C ILE A 5 -5.78 51.03 -40.40
N PHE A 6 -4.95 50.02 -40.12
CA PHE A 6 -4.58 48.98 -41.09
C PHE A 6 -3.85 47.83 -40.38
N ASN A 7 -4.46 46.64 -40.32
CA ASN A 7 -3.92 45.39 -40.89
C ASN A 7 -4.66 44.16 -40.31
N ARG A 8 -5.89 43.93 -40.78
CA ARG A 8 -6.62 42.66 -40.70
C ARG A 8 -7.06 42.34 -42.12
N SER A 9 -6.34 41.48 -42.84
CA SER A 9 -6.77 40.77 -44.06
C SER A 9 -5.58 40.09 -44.75
N ILE A 10 -5.24 38.86 -44.37
CA ILE A 10 -4.70 37.85 -45.31
C ILE A 10 -5.43 36.55 -44.98
N LEU A 11 -6.73 36.57 -45.29
CA LEU A 11 -7.57 35.39 -45.48
C LEU A 11 -7.64 35.18 -47.00
N VAL A 12 -7.65 33.92 -47.43
CA VAL A 12 -7.90 33.45 -48.81
C VAL A 12 -6.68 33.32 -49.73
N LEU A 13 -5.98 32.18 -49.62
CA LEU A 13 -5.63 31.40 -50.81
C LEU A 13 -5.74 29.91 -50.48
N ALA A 14 -6.92 29.36 -50.76
CA ALA A 14 -7.13 27.93 -50.90
C ALA A 14 -6.57 27.47 -52.25
N ILE A 15 -6.19 26.18 -52.34
CA ILE A 15 -6.46 25.22 -53.44
C ILE A 15 -5.26 24.26 -53.69
N PHE A 16 -5.53 22.99 -53.36
CA PHE A 16 -5.02 21.73 -53.95
C PHE A 16 -3.56 21.32 -53.74
N ILE A 17 -3.34 20.43 -52.75
CA ILE A 17 -2.54 19.22 -52.96
C ILE A 17 -3.30 18.04 -52.33
N THR A 18 -3.94 17.25 -53.19
CA THR A 18 -4.62 15.99 -52.88
C THR A 18 -3.70 14.79 -53.17
N ILE A 19 -3.54 13.94 -52.13
CA ILE A 19 -3.42 12.47 -52.14
C ILE A 19 -2.16 11.83 -52.78
N LEU A 20 -1.30 11.17 -51.97
CA LEU A 20 -0.90 9.74 -52.11
C LEU A 20 0.18 9.31 -51.08
N GLY A 21 -0.09 8.22 -50.34
CA GLY A 21 0.91 7.38 -49.66
C GLY A 21 1.42 7.91 -48.31
N CYS A 22 1.52 7.13 -47.23
CA CYS A 22 1.88 5.72 -47.18
C CYS A 22 1.13 5.00 -46.06
N ASN A 23 0.70 3.78 -46.38
CA ASN A 23 0.31 2.73 -45.45
C ASN A 23 1.43 2.54 -44.41
N LEU A 24 1.15 2.86 -43.15
CA LEU A 24 1.93 2.31 -42.04
C LEU A 24 1.17 1.08 -41.55
N PRO A 25 1.78 -0.13 -41.55
CA PRO A 25 1.16 -1.27 -40.89
C PRO A 25 1.02 -0.93 -39.41
N PHE A 26 -0.22 -1.00 -38.95
CA PHE A 26 -0.57 -1.09 -37.54
C PHE A 26 0.20 -2.27 -36.93
N GLN A 27 1.26 -1.98 -36.18
CA GLN A 27 1.95 -3.01 -35.42
C GLN A 27 1.08 -3.33 -34.20
N VAL A 28 0.29 -4.39 -34.34
CA VAL A 28 -0.27 -5.12 -33.21
C VAL A 28 0.92 -5.56 -32.37
N ILE A 29 1.06 -5.02 -31.16
CA ILE A 29 1.91 -5.66 -30.15
C ILE A 29 1.13 -6.92 -29.77
N GLU A 30 1.55 -8.03 -30.36
CA GLU A 30 1.07 -9.36 -30.02
C GLU A 30 1.52 -9.64 -28.58
N GLU A 31 0.58 -9.59 -27.64
CA GLU A 31 0.80 -10.08 -26.28
C GLU A 31 1.13 -11.57 -26.38
N HIS A 32 2.41 -11.90 -26.22
CA HIS A 32 2.82 -13.27 -25.99
C HIS A 32 2.50 -13.62 -24.54
N PRO A 33 1.61 -14.59 -24.27
CA PRO A 33 1.37 -15.04 -22.90
C PRO A 33 2.62 -15.75 -22.39
N THR A 34 3.25 -15.18 -21.37
CA THR A 34 4.24 -15.90 -20.56
C THR A 34 3.52 -16.99 -19.76
N GLU A 35 3.52 -18.21 -20.29
CA GLU A 35 3.30 -19.40 -19.46
C GLU A 35 4.53 -19.64 -18.58
N VAL A 36 4.45 -19.31 -17.29
CA VAL A 36 5.33 -19.94 -16.29
C VAL A 36 4.56 -20.24 -14.99
N SER A 37 4.19 -21.52 -14.89
CA SER A 37 4.17 -22.40 -13.72
C SER A 37 3.26 -22.06 -12.52
N GLN A 38 2.06 -22.65 -12.54
CA GLN A 38 1.20 -22.87 -11.38
C GLN A 38 1.50 -24.22 -10.70
N ASN A 39 2.68 -24.40 -10.09
CA ASN A 39 2.98 -25.67 -9.40
C ASN A 39 3.53 -25.45 -7.99
N VAL A 40 2.71 -25.03 -7.01
CA VAL A 40 2.83 -25.50 -5.61
C VAL A 40 1.48 -25.36 -4.89
N ILE A 41 0.51 -26.24 -5.15
CA ILE A 41 -0.51 -26.59 -4.15
C ILE A 41 -0.78 -28.10 -4.26
N LEU A 42 -0.85 -28.75 -3.09
CA LEU A 42 -1.39 -30.09 -2.79
C LEU A 42 -0.42 -31.27 -2.86
N THR A 43 0.10 -31.68 -1.70
CA THR A 43 0.32 -33.11 -1.42
C THR A 43 0.10 -33.38 0.06
N PHE A 44 -1.17 -33.35 0.46
CA PHE A 44 -1.65 -33.98 1.68
C PHE A 44 -2.13 -35.39 1.32
N SER A 45 -1.79 -36.35 2.20
CA SER A 45 -2.26 -37.74 2.28
C SER A 45 -2.02 -38.69 1.10
N ALA A 46 -1.06 -39.61 1.26
CA ALA A 46 -1.28 -41.07 1.21
C ALA A 46 0.03 -41.83 0.93
N LEU A 47 0.58 -42.52 1.94
CA LEU A 47 1.24 -43.81 1.70
C LEU A 47 1.17 -44.68 2.95
N VAL A 48 0.11 -45.49 2.98
CA VAL A 48 0.04 -46.75 3.72
C VAL A 48 0.64 -47.83 2.82
N THR A 49 1.10 -48.94 3.43
CA THR A 49 1.47 -50.24 2.80
C THR A 49 2.95 -50.25 2.38
N GLU A 50 3.84 -51.19 2.73
CA GLU A 50 3.79 -52.47 3.45
C GLU A 50 5.27 -52.87 3.68
N THR A 51 5.63 -53.44 4.83
CA THR A 51 6.63 -54.54 4.87
C THR A 51 6.42 -55.30 6.17
N ALA A 52 5.83 -56.48 6.05
CA ALA A 52 5.80 -57.50 7.07
C ALA A 52 7.19 -58.12 7.24
N GLU A 53 7.64 -58.35 8.49
CA GLU A 53 7.95 -59.70 8.98
C GLU A 53 8.33 -59.70 10.48
N LYS A 54 7.50 -60.38 11.27
CA LYS A 54 7.87 -61.52 12.15
C LYS A 54 9.01 -61.33 13.15
N ILE A 55 8.67 -61.09 14.43
CA ILE A 55 9.28 -61.81 15.58
C ILE A 55 8.22 -62.04 16.67
N THR A 56 7.98 -63.31 16.97
CA THR A 56 7.24 -63.82 18.13
C THR A 56 8.08 -63.67 19.40
N SER A 57 7.52 -63.11 20.47
CA SER A 57 7.85 -63.57 21.82
C SER A 57 6.68 -63.34 22.78
N THR A 58 6.29 -64.42 23.44
CA THR A 58 5.29 -64.54 24.50
C THR A 58 5.90 -64.11 25.83
N HIS A 59 5.32 -63.11 26.50
CA HIS A 59 5.51 -62.91 27.93
C HIS A 59 4.19 -62.51 28.61
N THR A 60 3.74 -63.39 29.49
CA THR A 60 2.60 -63.24 30.40
C THR A 60 2.95 -62.28 31.54
N PRO A 61 2.17 -61.22 31.82
CA PRO A 61 2.27 -60.51 33.09
C PRO A 61 1.32 -61.12 34.12
N THR A 62 1.92 -61.65 35.19
CA THR A 62 1.25 -62.08 36.42
C THR A 62 0.72 -60.88 37.20
N ILE A 63 -0.55 -60.92 37.60
CA ILE A 63 -1.17 -59.86 38.43
C ILE A 63 -0.78 -60.13 39.90
N THR A 64 -0.07 -59.19 40.53
CA THR A 64 0.19 -59.20 41.98
C THR A 64 -0.60 -58.04 42.62
N PRO A 65 -1.46 -58.27 43.62
CA PRO A 65 -2.15 -57.19 44.31
C PRO A 65 -1.22 -56.48 45.31
N ILE A 66 -1.11 -55.16 45.17
CA ILE A 66 -0.44 -54.26 46.12
C ILE A 66 -1.43 -53.77 47.21
N PRO A 67 -0.99 -53.59 48.47
CA PRO A 67 -1.84 -53.08 49.55
C PRO A 67 -2.05 -51.55 49.46
N PRO A 68 -3.20 -51.01 49.93
CA PRO A 68 -3.52 -49.59 49.78
C PRO A 68 -2.69 -48.71 50.73
N THR A 69 -2.08 -47.66 50.18
CA THR A 69 -1.40 -46.60 50.94
C THR A 69 -2.37 -45.43 51.14
N ALA A 70 -2.53 -44.96 52.38
CA ALA A 70 -3.42 -43.84 52.71
C ALA A 70 -2.93 -42.53 52.05
N THR A 71 -3.79 -41.91 51.24
CA THR A 71 -3.54 -40.62 50.57
C THR A 71 -4.04 -39.47 51.44
N THR A 72 -3.20 -38.49 51.75
CA THR A 72 -3.58 -37.25 52.43
C THR A 72 -4.25 -36.28 51.46
N THR A 73 -5.45 -35.81 51.82
CA THR A 73 -6.28 -34.91 51.02
C THR A 73 -5.68 -33.50 50.99
N ALA A 74 -5.41 -32.97 49.79
CA ALA A 74 -4.99 -31.58 49.58
C ALA A 74 -6.18 -30.61 49.79
N THR A 75 -5.98 -29.55 50.59
CA THR A 75 -6.97 -28.49 50.80
C THR A 75 -6.98 -27.54 49.61
N ALA A 76 -8.15 -27.32 49.00
CA ALA A 76 -8.31 -26.42 47.85
C ALA A 76 -8.19 -24.95 48.29
N THR A 77 -7.13 -24.28 47.88
CA THR A 77 -6.99 -22.83 47.98
C THR A 77 -7.79 -22.18 46.84
N GLN A 78 -8.83 -21.42 47.18
CA GLN A 78 -9.61 -20.68 46.18
C GLN A 78 -8.75 -19.57 45.56
N THR A 79 -8.40 -19.71 44.28
CA THR A 79 -7.71 -18.68 43.50
C THR A 79 -8.68 -17.54 43.23
N ALA A 80 -8.35 -16.32 43.68
CA ALA A 80 -9.14 -15.14 43.35
C ALA A 80 -9.17 -14.94 41.83
N THR A 81 -10.37 -14.92 41.25
CA THR A 81 -10.57 -14.65 39.82
C THR A 81 -10.18 -13.20 39.53
N ALA A 82 -9.17 -13.00 38.68
CA ALA A 82 -8.77 -11.66 38.24
C ALA A 82 -9.95 -10.97 37.56
N ARG A 83 -10.27 -9.74 37.98
CA ARG A 83 -11.29 -8.89 37.34
C ARG A 83 -10.86 -8.62 35.89
N PRO A 84 -11.74 -8.72 34.89
CA PRO A 84 -11.39 -8.38 33.52
C PRO A 84 -10.94 -6.92 33.45
N THR A 85 -9.72 -6.71 32.98
CA THR A 85 -9.20 -5.39 32.63
C THR A 85 -9.82 -4.99 31.30
N LEU A 86 -10.44 -3.81 31.23
CA LEU A 86 -10.99 -3.30 29.97
C LEU A 86 -9.85 -3.06 28.97
N THR A 87 -9.85 -3.80 27.86
CA THR A 87 -8.94 -3.54 26.74
C THR A 87 -9.33 -2.21 26.08
N PRO A 88 -8.38 -1.29 25.82
CA PRO A 88 -8.68 -0.07 25.09
C PRO A 88 -9.25 -0.43 23.71
N LEU A 89 -10.38 0.18 23.34
CA LEU A 89 -10.90 0.03 21.99
C LEU A 89 -9.94 0.77 21.02
N PRO A 90 -9.56 0.17 19.88
CA PRO A 90 -8.78 0.87 18.87
C PRO A 90 -9.52 2.13 18.38
N PRO A 91 -8.80 3.15 17.89
CA PRO A 91 -9.43 4.37 17.38
C PRO A 91 -10.32 4.05 16.18
N LYS A 92 -11.46 4.75 16.05
CA LYS A 92 -12.39 4.61 14.91
C LYS A 92 -11.68 4.84 13.58
N THR A 93 -10.94 5.94 13.52
CA THR A 93 -10.18 6.38 12.35
C THR A 93 -8.72 6.46 12.75
N GLY A 94 -7.84 5.93 11.91
CA GLY A 94 -6.41 6.01 12.11
C GLY A 94 -5.69 5.65 10.82
N CYS A 95 -4.50 6.20 10.64
CA CYS A 95 -3.64 5.90 9.50
C CYS A 95 -2.24 5.56 9.98
N GLN A 96 -1.54 4.71 9.24
CA GLN A 96 -0.14 4.40 9.47
C GLN A 96 0.64 4.44 8.16
N LEU A 97 1.79 5.13 8.14
CA LEU A 97 2.71 5.08 7.02
C LEU A 97 3.46 3.73 7.03
N ILE A 98 3.34 2.97 5.94
CA ILE A 98 4.01 1.68 5.76
C ILE A 98 5.33 1.85 5.03
N SER A 99 5.31 2.61 3.93
CA SER A 99 6.53 2.91 3.18
C SER A 99 6.40 4.20 2.41
N GLN A 100 7.54 4.77 2.06
CA GLN A 100 7.64 5.98 1.28
C GLN A 100 8.78 5.90 0.26
N THR A 101 8.57 6.51 -0.89
CA THR A 101 9.58 6.74 -1.93
C THR A 101 9.43 8.16 -2.47
N PRO A 102 10.50 8.95 -2.67
CA PRO A 102 11.86 8.72 -2.18
C PRO A 102 11.93 8.60 -0.65
N ARG A 103 12.96 7.92 -0.14
CA ARG A 103 13.13 7.70 1.31
C ARG A 103 14.00 8.80 1.91
N GLY A 104 13.49 9.47 2.94
CA GLY A 104 14.23 10.52 3.66
C GLY A 104 14.82 11.56 2.69
N LYS A 105 15.91 12.19 3.09
CA LYS A 105 16.62 13.25 2.35
C LYS A 105 17.37 12.75 1.10
N THR A 106 16.62 12.20 0.14
CA THR A 106 17.19 11.76 -1.14
C THR A 106 17.74 12.97 -1.90
N ARG A 107 18.93 12.83 -2.49
CA ARG A 107 19.54 13.87 -3.33
C ARG A 107 18.92 13.86 -4.72
N MET A 108 18.57 15.04 -5.20
CA MET A 108 17.97 15.28 -6.52
C MET A 108 18.73 16.40 -7.23
N GLY A 109 18.79 16.33 -8.55
CA GLY A 109 19.24 17.42 -9.39
C GLY A 109 18.25 18.59 -9.41
N PRO A 110 18.71 19.80 -9.74
CA PRO A 110 17.82 20.94 -9.95
C PRO A 110 16.76 20.64 -11.02
N ARG A 111 15.49 20.94 -10.71
CA ARG A 111 14.35 20.67 -11.60
C ARG A 111 14.13 19.21 -11.98
N GLU A 112 14.70 18.27 -11.22
CA GLU A 112 14.48 16.85 -11.44
C GLU A 112 13.01 16.46 -11.19
N ASP A 113 12.42 15.73 -12.13
CA ASP A 113 11.09 15.15 -12.02
C ASP A 113 11.15 13.87 -11.17
N PHE A 114 10.23 13.74 -10.20
CA PHE A 114 10.13 12.52 -9.40
C PHE A 114 8.70 12.24 -8.92
N ASP A 115 8.41 10.98 -8.62
CA ASP A 115 7.15 10.55 -8.04
C ASP A 115 7.30 10.40 -6.52
N ALA A 116 6.55 11.18 -5.75
CA ALA A 116 6.38 10.92 -4.33
C ALA A 116 5.28 9.86 -4.14
N ILE A 117 5.64 8.73 -3.54
CA ILE A 117 4.75 7.60 -3.28
C ILE A 117 4.72 7.32 -1.78
N TRP A 118 3.53 7.40 -1.18
CA TRP A 118 3.29 6.95 0.19
C TRP A 118 2.36 5.76 0.18
N ARG A 119 2.79 4.64 0.76
CA ARG A 119 1.91 3.51 1.09
C ARG A 119 1.39 3.71 2.50
N ILE A 120 0.09 3.96 2.62
CA ILE A 120 -0.57 4.24 3.90
C ILE A 120 -1.57 3.12 4.19
N GLN A 121 -1.61 2.66 5.43
CA GLN A 121 -2.57 1.67 5.92
C GLN A 121 -3.69 2.35 6.72
N ASN A 122 -4.92 1.86 6.57
CA ASN A 122 -6.00 2.18 7.49
C ASN A 122 -5.81 1.40 8.80
N SER A 123 -5.34 2.08 9.84
CA SER A 123 -5.12 1.49 11.17
C SER A 123 -6.32 1.62 12.10
N GLY A 124 -7.42 2.24 11.63
CA GLY A 124 -8.68 2.32 12.35
C GLY A 124 -9.55 1.07 12.18
N PHE A 125 -10.70 1.05 12.86
CA PHE A 125 -11.71 0.00 12.68
C PHE A 125 -12.85 0.39 11.73
N ALA A 126 -12.95 1.66 11.33
CA ALA A 126 -13.89 2.12 10.31
C ALA A 126 -13.25 2.12 8.92
N GLU A 127 -14.02 1.77 7.91
CA GLU A 127 -13.64 1.94 6.50
C GLU A 127 -13.46 3.42 6.16
N TRP A 128 -12.47 3.72 5.32
CA TRP A 128 -12.32 5.03 4.71
C TRP A 128 -13.22 5.13 3.49
N ASP A 129 -14.20 6.02 3.52
CA ASP A 129 -15.01 6.35 2.36
C ASP A 129 -14.23 7.28 1.42
N LYS A 130 -14.06 6.87 0.17
CA LYS A 130 -13.33 7.65 -0.85
C LYS A 130 -13.97 9.01 -1.15
N ASP A 131 -15.26 9.15 -0.87
CA ASP A 131 -16.03 10.38 -1.13
C ASP A 131 -15.97 11.35 0.06
N GLU A 132 -15.53 10.89 1.24
CA GLU A 132 -15.35 11.71 2.45
C GLU A 132 -13.87 11.99 2.77
N ILE A 133 -12.97 11.19 2.21
CA ILE A 133 -11.53 11.26 2.47
C ILE A 133 -10.76 11.69 1.22
N ASP A 134 -9.86 12.65 1.42
CA ASP A 134 -8.90 13.09 0.41
C ASP A 134 -7.50 13.28 1.02
N PHE A 135 -6.50 13.38 0.15
CA PHE A 135 -5.12 13.60 0.54
C PHE A 135 -4.66 14.98 0.05
N ARG A 136 -4.28 15.85 0.98
CA ARG A 136 -4.06 17.27 0.71
C ARG A 136 -2.63 17.70 1.02
N TYR A 137 -2.10 18.61 0.20
CA TYR A 137 -0.96 19.41 0.61
C TYR A 137 -1.34 20.28 1.82
N LEU A 138 -0.52 20.28 2.86
CA LEU A 138 -0.77 21.04 4.08
C LEU A 138 0.11 22.28 4.19
N ARG A 139 1.44 22.12 3.99
CA ARG A 139 2.45 23.17 4.16
C ARG A 139 3.85 22.70 3.71
N GLY A 140 4.79 23.64 3.64
CA GLY A 140 6.20 23.37 3.33
C GLY A 140 6.53 23.75 1.89
N ALA A 141 7.49 23.07 1.28
CA ALA A 141 7.80 23.24 -0.14
C ALA A 141 6.65 22.71 -1.00
N GLU A 142 6.17 23.54 -1.93
CA GLU A 142 5.24 23.12 -2.98
C GLU A 142 6.05 22.45 -4.09
N LEU A 143 6.13 21.12 -4.02
CA LEU A 143 6.88 20.30 -4.96
C LEU A 143 5.98 19.66 -6.01
N GLN A 144 4.67 19.61 -5.76
CA GLN A 144 3.67 19.04 -6.65
C GLN A 144 3.56 19.82 -7.95
N LYS A 145 3.35 19.11 -9.08
CA LYS A 145 3.16 19.77 -10.38
C LYS A 145 1.80 20.46 -10.52
N ARG A 146 0.73 19.77 -10.10
CA ARG A 146 -0.66 20.16 -10.42
C ARG A 146 -1.69 19.82 -9.35
N ILE A 147 -1.35 18.98 -8.38
CA ILE A 147 -2.33 18.33 -7.49
C ILE A 147 -2.11 18.83 -6.07
N ASP A 148 -3.00 19.68 -5.56
CA ASP A 148 -3.04 20.01 -4.14
C ASP A 148 -3.97 19.06 -3.35
N VAL A 149 -4.87 18.38 -4.06
CA VAL A 149 -5.86 17.44 -3.50
C VAL A 149 -5.91 16.19 -4.37
N TYR A 150 -5.61 15.04 -3.78
CA TYR A 150 -5.70 13.72 -4.38
C TYR A 150 -6.94 13.01 -3.82
N ILE A 151 -7.84 12.58 -4.73
CA ILE A 151 -9.05 11.82 -4.38
C ILE A 151 -8.73 10.34 -4.41
N LEU A 152 -9.19 9.61 -3.39
CA LEU A 152 -8.99 8.17 -3.29
C LEU A 152 -9.67 7.43 -4.46
N PRO A 153 -9.01 6.43 -5.06
CA PRO A 153 -9.61 5.68 -6.17
C PRO A 153 -10.72 4.72 -5.71
N ASN A 154 -10.66 4.25 -4.46
CA ASN A 154 -11.61 3.31 -3.86
C ASN A 154 -11.63 3.46 -2.33
N ASN A 155 -12.67 2.90 -1.71
CA ASN A 155 -12.74 2.80 -0.24
C ASN A 155 -11.61 1.91 0.29
N VAL A 156 -11.15 2.20 1.50
CA VAL A 156 -10.04 1.46 2.14
C VAL A 156 -10.51 0.85 3.46
N LYS A 157 -10.62 -0.47 3.50
CA LYS A 157 -11.08 -1.21 4.69
C LYS A 157 -10.06 -1.17 5.82
N PRO A 158 -10.46 -1.48 7.06
CA PRO A 158 -9.52 -1.67 8.16
C PRO A 158 -8.38 -2.62 7.79
N GLN A 159 -7.15 -2.24 8.11
CA GLN A 159 -5.89 -2.94 7.83
C GLN A 159 -5.48 -3.01 6.34
N ASP A 160 -6.30 -2.55 5.40
CA ASP A 160 -5.90 -2.44 4.00
C ASP A 160 -4.97 -1.24 3.77
N THR A 161 -4.22 -1.30 2.67
CA THR A 161 -3.25 -0.28 2.26
C THR A 161 -3.66 0.43 0.97
N LEU A 162 -3.28 1.70 0.86
CA LEU A 162 -3.41 2.53 -0.33
C LEU A 162 -2.06 3.14 -0.69
N ASP A 163 -1.71 3.09 -1.98
CA ASP A 163 -0.57 3.80 -2.55
C ASP A 163 -1.03 5.13 -3.12
N ILE A 164 -0.57 6.21 -2.52
CA ILE A 164 -0.81 7.58 -2.99
C ILE A 164 0.41 8.04 -3.74
N ARG A 165 0.23 8.41 -5.01
CA ARG A 165 1.28 8.96 -5.88
C ARG A 165 1.00 10.41 -6.21
N VAL A 166 2.02 11.25 -6.04
CA VAL A 166 2.00 12.67 -6.42
C VAL A 166 3.21 12.96 -7.30
N ASP A 167 2.96 13.46 -8.51
CA ASP A 167 4.01 13.89 -9.43
C ASP A 167 4.63 15.21 -8.92
N MET A 168 5.95 15.20 -8.71
CA MET A 168 6.69 16.31 -8.13
C MET A 168 7.87 16.75 -8.99
N VAL A 169 8.37 17.96 -8.72
CA VAL A 169 9.58 18.53 -9.31
C VAL A 169 10.44 19.12 -8.21
N ALA A 170 11.71 18.77 -8.21
CA ALA A 170 12.70 19.38 -7.32
C ALA A 170 12.91 20.87 -7.67
N PRO A 171 13.09 21.78 -6.69
CA PRO A 171 13.35 23.18 -6.99
C PRO A 171 14.64 23.40 -7.81
N ALA A 172 14.78 24.59 -8.40
CA ALA A 172 15.98 24.94 -9.16
C ALA A 172 17.16 25.36 -8.26
N GLU A 173 16.87 25.86 -7.07
CA GLU A 173 17.88 26.32 -6.13
C GLU A 173 18.36 25.16 -5.26
N PRO A 174 19.68 25.02 -5.02
CA PRO A 174 20.18 24.04 -4.07
C PRO A 174 19.67 24.30 -2.66
N GLY A 175 19.32 23.25 -1.92
CA GLY A 175 18.77 23.37 -0.58
C GLY A 175 18.09 22.10 -0.08
N GLU A 176 17.65 22.12 1.18
CA GLU A 176 16.78 21.09 1.73
C GLU A 176 15.32 21.53 1.64
N TYR A 177 14.47 20.65 1.13
CA TYR A 177 13.05 20.93 0.95
C TYR A 177 12.19 19.85 1.59
N THR A 178 11.24 20.27 2.42
CA THR A 178 10.25 19.40 3.06
C THR A 178 8.87 19.79 2.62
N SER A 179 8.10 18.84 2.09
CA SER A 179 6.67 19.02 1.77
C SER A 179 5.83 18.15 2.68
N VAL A 180 4.82 18.74 3.35
CA VAL A 180 3.98 18.06 4.33
C VAL A 180 2.56 17.90 3.80
N TRP A 181 2.05 16.68 3.89
CA TRP A 181 0.78 16.25 3.34
C TRP A 181 -0.08 15.58 4.41
N GLY A 182 -1.39 15.57 4.22
CA GLY A 182 -2.36 15.05 5.17
C GLY A 182 -3.45 14.24 4.52
N LEU A 183 -3.80 13.12 5.15
CA LEU A 183 -5.05 12.40 4.87
C LEU A 183 -6.16 13.03 5.70
N MET A 184 -7.20 13.54 5.05
CA MET A 184 -8.26 14.35 5.66
C MET A 184 -9.61 13.69 5.52
N GLU A 185 -10.42 13.71 6.57
CA GLU A 185 -11.85 13.35 6.56
C GLU A 185 -12.62 14.67 6.73
N GLY A 186 -13.08 15.26 5.62
CA GLY A 186 -13.59 16.63 5.58
C GLY A 186 -12.53 17.67 6.02
N ASN A 187 -12.63 18.14 7.27
CA ASN A 187 -11.69 19.09 7.89
C ASN A 187 -10.81 18.47 8.98
N LYS A 188 -11.00 17.18 9.27
CA LYS A 188 -10.28 16.46 10.32
C LYS A 188 -9.06 15.79 9.72
N LEU A 189 -7.88 16.13 10.23
CA LEU A 189 -6.64 15.42 9.90
C LEU A 189 -6.65 14.02 10.53
N LEU A 190 -6.61 12.98 9.70
CA LEU A 190 -6.45 11.60 10.16
C LEU A 190 -4.98 11.31 10.48
N CYS A 191 -4.09 11.73 9.59
CA CYS A 191 -2.65 11.65 9.78
C CYS A 191 -1.91 12.55 8.78
N SER A 192 -0.64 12.83 9.07
CA SER A 192 0.26 13.56 8.17
C SER A 192 1.47 12.74 7.80
N VAL A 193 1.94 12.91 6.58
CA VAL A 193 3.22 12.39 6.06
C VAL A 193 4.02 13.55 5.48
N MET A 194 5.32 13.36 5.30
CA MET A 194 6.19 14.37 4.70
C MET A 194 7.13 13.72 3.71
N ILE A 195 7.57 14.46 2.70
CA ILE A 195 8.68 14.10 1.82
C ILE A 195 9.79 15.14 1.97
N ASP A 196 11.01 14.66 2.13
CA ASP A 196 12.21 15.48 2.28
C ASP A 196 13.14 15.22 1.09
N ILE A 197 13.69 16.26 0.48
CA ILE A 197 14.71 16.12 -0.57
C ILE A 197 15.85 17.11 -0.34
N ILE A 198 17.02 16.78 -0.89
CA ILE A 198 18.15 17.70 -0.99
C ILE A 198 18.37 17.99 -2.47
N VAL A 199 18.28 19.25 -2.87
CA VAL A 199 18.67 19.69 -4.21
C VAL A 199 20.12 20.15 -4.17
N GLY A 200 20.94 19.61 -5.08
CA GLY A 200 22.34 19.99 -5.24
C GLY A 200 23.05 19.11 -6.26
N GLU A 201 24.27 19.52 -6.61
CA GLU A 201 25.20 18.73 -7.45
C GLU A 201 25.89 17.61 -6.65
#